data_AF-A0A0A8EHS8-F1
#
_entry.id   AF-A0A0A8EHS8-F1
#
_cell.length_a   1.000
_cell.length_b   1.000
_cell.length_c   1.000
_cell.angle_alpha   90.00
_cell.angle_beta   90.00
_cell.angle_gamma   90.00
#
_symmetry.space_group_name_H-M   'P 1'
#
loop_
_entity.id
_entity.type
_entity.pdbx_description
1 polymer ?
#
loop_
_entity_poly.entity_id
_entity_poly.type
_entity_poly.pdbx_seq_one_letter_code
_entity_poly.pdbx_strand_id
1 'polypeptide(L)'
;MSTIDSYSPPGNLDDLDDTGRKVWNNFISDSVEQAIKGPDSSKVLNDSPRSQFYDLTKTGTAADAQQATVSWTAFPRRIKVSSLSDAQRWQRADASRDVQDEYCEWSITRDPTSGKITKVMFTCEGPEYWNLLAQSDPAKVLQLYQTHISPDVKHGDLFGATGTYQPRNRWNDSTTHGAMHLVQVNNTLGAEIELAAAATIVRVINGSELTTEPDLVQCSQYGEPERNSDPHIGGAVNALARQKADISLADPVGLYFDDLKTDGWVTPDGSDPKGYWTRQRGDAVHPVRFVYEVPQSKGFTVGDITINGSPIQYGAQIADYISIKLTAVACRFGQSGTPPQTACVQFPAAPTDATEAAKHISALSLQGYHAAPHPISRTRRR
;
A
#
# COMPACT_ATOMS: atom_id res chain seq x y z
N MET A 1 -25.50 -1.94 17.97
CA MET A 1 -24.09 -2.30 18.18
C MET A 1 -23.28 -1.03 18.34
N SER A 2 -22.21 -1.09 19.12
CA SER A 2 -21.38 0.06 19.46
C SER A 2 -20.38 0.39 18.36
N THR A 3 -20.02 1.66 18.27
CA THR A 3 -18.80 2.12 17.60
C THR A 3 -17.57 1.55 18.30
N ILE A 4 -16.42 1.55 17.61
CA ILE A 4 -15.14 1.39 18.31
C ILE A 4 -14.79 2.70 19.03
N ASP A 5 -14.04 2.62 20.13
CA ASP A 5 -13.63 3.81 20.88
C ASP A 5 -12.54 4.61 20.15
N SER A 6 -11.63 3.90 19.47
CA SER A 6 -10.56 4.48 18.67
C SER A 6 -9.98 3.48 17.68
N TYR A 7 -9.43 3.95 16.56
CA TYR A 7 -8.62 3.11 15.68
C TYR A 7 -7.27 2.73 16.32
N SER A 8 -6.92 1.46 16.20
CA SER A 8 -5.66 0.88 16.63
C SER A 8 -4.53 1.21 15.64
N PRO A 9 -3.26 1.34 16.09
CA PRO A 9 -2.10 1.41 15.20
C PRO A 9 -2.02 0.21 14.23
N PRO A 10 -1.44 0.40 13.02
CA PRO A 10 -1.36 -0.67 12.03
C PRO A 10 -0.54 -1.81 12.62
N GLY A 11 -0.97 -3.05 12.43
CA GLY A 11 -0.29 -4.21 13.01
C GLY A 11 -0.40 -4.35 14.52
N ASN A 12 -1.27 -3.56 15.18
CA ASN A 12 -1.32 -3.44 16.63
C ASN A 12 0.03 -3.08 17.25
N LEU A 13 0.80 -2.25 16.54
CA LEU A 13 2.09 -1.76 17.04
C LEU A 13 1.91 -0.90 18.30
N ASP A 14 2.83 -1.07 19.25
CA ASP A 14 2.80 -0.44 20.57
C ASP A 14 3.86 0.67 20.72
N ASP A 15 4.45 1.15 19.61
CA ASP A 15 5.51 2.15 19.66
C ASP A 15 5.00 3.55 20.04
N LEU A 16 3.73 3.85 19.78
CA LEU A 16 3.10 5.13 20.14
C LEU A 16 2.74 5.18 21.63
N ASP A 17 2.89 6.35 22.24
CA ASP A 17 2.35 6.62 23.58
C ASP A 17 0.84 6.95 23.53
N ASP A 18 0.24 7.31 24.66
CA ASP A 18 -1.19 7.66 24.72
C ASP A 18 -1.55 8.88 23.88
N THR A 19 -0.62 9.83 23.72
CA THR A 19 -0.83 11.01 22.90
C THR A 19 -0.78 10.62 21.43
N GLY A 20 0.25 9.85 21.03
CA GLY A 20 0.43 9.31 19.69
C GLY A 20 -0.77 8.46 19.25
N ARG A 21 -1.30 7.61 20.13
CA ARG A 21 -2.53 6.83 19.85
C ARG A 21 -3.75 7.72 19.56
N LYS A 22 -3.93 8.82 20.28
CA LYS A 22 -5.02 9.77 20.00
C LYS A 22 -4.83 10.48 18.67
N VAL A 23 -3.61 10.90 18.36
CA VAL A 23 -3.31 11.54 17.07
C VAL A 23 -3.47 10.54 15.92
N TRP A 24 -3.07 9.28 16.11
CA TRP A 24 -3.30 8.20 15.15
C TRP A 24 -4.79 7.98 14.89
N ASN A 25 -5.59 7.87 15.95
CA ASN A 25 -7.04 7.76 15.83
C ASN A 25 -7.64 8.92 15.02
N ASN A 26 -7.24 10.17 15.34
CA ASN A 26 -7.72 11.34 14.62
C ASN A 26 -7.30 11.30 13.15
N PHE A 27 -6.07 10.90 12.85
CA PHE A 27 -5.60 10.74 11.48
C PHE A 27 -6.46 9.76 10.68
N ILE A 28 -6.76 8.58 11.23
CA ILE A 28 -7.59 7.58 10.54
C ILE A 28 -9.03 8.07 10.40
N SER A 29 -9.65 8.57 11.48
CA SER A 29 -11.02 9.09 11.45
C SER A 29 -11.16 10.25 10.46
N ASP A 30 -10.24 11.21 10.47
CA ASP A 30 -10.24 12.34 9.53
C ASP A 30 -10.03 11.87 8.09
N SER A 31 -9.15 10.90 7.86
CA SER A 31 -8.92 10.33 6.52
C SER A 31 -10.16 9.61 5.99
N VAL A 32 -10.82 8.80 6.83
CA VAL A 32 -12.08 8.12 6.47
C VAL A 32 -13.18 9.14 6.19
N GLU A 33 -13.33 10.16 7.01
CA GLU A 33 -14.39 11.17 6.84
C GLU A 33 -14.15 12.06 5.61
N GLN A 34 -12.90 12.39 5.31
CA GLN A 34 -12.54 13.03 4.05
C GLN A 34 -12.88 12.14 2.86
N ALA A 35 -12.58 10.84 2.94
CA ALA A 35 -12.90 9.88 1.89
C ALA A 35 -14.41 9.68 1.71
N ILE A 36 -15.21 9.70 2.79
CA ILE A 36 -16.69 9.68 2.76
C ILE A 36 -17.23 10.92 2.05
N LYS A 37 -16.68 12.09 2.39
CA LYS A 37 -17.05 13.35 1.72
C LYS A 37 -16.73 13.29 0.23
N GLY A 38 -15.60 12.67 -0.13
CA GLY A 38 -15.07 12.64 -1.49
C GLY A 38 -14.60 14.02 -1.97
N PRO A 39 -14.20 14.13 -3.24
CA PRO A 39 -13.73 15.39 -3.80
C PRO A 39 -14.86 16.43 -3.87
N ASP A 40 -14.46 17.70 -3.90
CA ASP A 40 -15.36 18.84 -4.12
C ASP A 40 -16.14 18.63 -5.42
N SER A 41 -17.47 18.52 -5.32
CA SER A 41 -18.36 18.24 -6.45
C SER A 41 -18.40 19.37 -7.49
N SER A 42 -17.82 20.54 -7.21
CA SER A 42 -17.59 21.58 -8.23
C SER A 42 -16.33 21.33 -9.08
N LYS A 43 -15.43 20.49 -8.58
CA LYS A 43 -14.14 20.15 -9.20
C LYS A 43 -14.08 18.72 -9.71
N VAL A 44 -14.87 17.80 -9.18
CA VAL A 44 -14.93 16.42 -9.66
C VAL A 44 -16.38 15.97 -9.61
N LEU A 45 -16.98 15.78 -10.79
CA LEU A 45 -18.37 15.34 -10.90
C LEU A 45 -18.47 13.83 -10.73
N ASN A 46 -19.60 13.37 -10.18
CA ASN A 46 -19.98 11.95 -10.09
C ASN A 46 -19.04 11.10 -9.21
N ASP A 47 -18.38 11.72 -8.22
CA ASP A 47 -17.48 11.02 -7.28
C ASP A 47 -17.72 11.35 -5.79
N SER A 48 -18.74 12.16 -5.50
CA SER A 48 -19.13 12.52 -4.12
C SER A 48 -20.64 12.74 -4.01
N PRO A 49 -21.23 12.57 -2.80
CA PRO A 49 -20.63 11.95 -1.63
C PRO A 49 -20.53 10.42 -1.76
N ARG A 50 -19.67 9.78 -0.96
CA ARG A 50 -19.45 8.33 -0.94
C ARG A 50 -20.23 7.68 0.20
N SER A 51 -21.56 7.81 0.13
CA SER A 51 -22.48 7.56 1.25
C SER A 51 -22.57 6.11 1.73
N GLN A 52 -22.02 5.14 0.99
CA GLN A 52 -21.93 3.74 1.44
C GLN A 52 -20.70 3.47 2.30
N PHE A 53 -19.73 4.39 2.37
CA PHE A 53 -18.56 4.25 3.23
C PHE A 53 -18.83 4.88 4.61
N TYR A 54 -18.30 4.29 5.70
CA TYR A 54 -18.51 4.81 7.06
C TYR A 54 -17.29 4.69 7.97
N ASP A 55 -17.22 5.57 8.96
CA ASP A 55 -16.22 5.57 10.04
C ASP A 55 -16.68 4.70 11.22
N LEU A 56 -15.89 3.68 11.59
CA LEU A 56 -16.14 2.77 12.71
C LEU A 56 -16.26 3.48 14.08
N THR A 57 -15.65 4.66 14.24
CA THR A 57 -15.72 5.46 15.48
C THR A 57 -16.99 6.28 15.58
N LYS A 58 -17.68 6.52 14.46
CA LYS A 58 -18.89 7.37 14.39
C LYS A 58 -20.16 6.59 14.11
N THR A 59 -20.04 5.49 13.38
CA THR A 59 -21.16 4.63 12.99
C THR A 59 -20.88 3.19 13.41
N GLY A 60 -21.72 2.64 14.29
CA GLY A 60 -21.57 1.27 14.75
C GLY A 60 -21.80 0.27 13.62
N THR A 61 -20.96 -0.76 13.53
CA THR A 61 -21.11 -1.88 12.59
C THR A 61 -22.33 -2.74 12.96
N ALA A 62 -23.10 -3.24 11.97
CA ALA A 62 -24.35 -4.00 12.19
C ALA A 62 -24.15 -5.53 12.33
N ALA A 63 -25.17 -6.25 12.83
CA ALA A 63 -25.03 -7.65 13.30
C ALA A 63 -24.79 -8.67 12.18
N ASP A 64 -25.17 -8.27 10.98
CA ASP A 64 -24.91 -9.00 9.75
C ASP A 64 -23.53 -8.70 9.15
N ALA A 65 -22.63 -8.09 9.91
CA ALA A 65 -21.31 -7.73 9.42
C ALA A 65 -20.51 -8.93 8.93
N GLN A 66 -19.88 -8.75 7.79
CA GLN A 66 -18.98 -9.70 7.16
C GLN A 66 -17.65 -9.00 6.86
N GLN A 67 -16.56 -9.74 7.03
CA GLN A 67 -15.24 -9.30 6.60
C GLN A 67 -14.92 -9.90 5.23
N ALA A 68 -14.38 -9.08 4.34
CA ALA A 68 -13.87 -9.51 3.06
C ALA A 68 -12.37 -9.20 2.99
N THR A 69 -11.54 -10.26 2.99
CA THR A 69 -10.11 -10.14 2.73
C THR A 69 -9.90 -9.95 1.23
N VAL A 70 -9.22 -8.85 0.88
CA VAL A 70 -8.82 -8.55 -0.49
C VAL A 70 -7.31 -8.76 -0.55
N SER A 71 -6.85 -9.70 -1.37
CA SER A 71 -5.43 -10.10 -1.41
C SER A 71 -4.89 -10.07 -2.84
N TRP A 72 -3.70 -9.49 -3.03
CA TRP A 72 -3.03 -9.37 -4.32
C TRP A 72 -1.53 -9.63 -4.20
N THR A 73 -0.85 -9.81 -5.34
CA THR A 73 0.60 -10.08 -5.40
C THR A 73 1.43 -8.82 -5.15
N ALA A 74 2.48 -8.95 -4.33
CA ALA A 74 3.40 -7.86 -3.98
C ALA A 74 4.34 -7.43 -5.13
N PHE A 75 4.52 -8.25 -6.16
CA PHE A 75 5.36 -7.88 -7.30
C PHE A 75 4.69 -6.79 -8.18
N PRO A 76 5.39 -5.68 -8.48
CA PRO A 76 4.90 -4.57 -9.32
C PRO A 76 4.37 -4.99 -10.68
N ARG A 77 3.05 -4.93 -10.88
CA ARG A 77 2.43 -5.36 -12.13
C ARG A 77 2.86 -4.48 -13.31
N ARG A 78 3.05 -3.17 -13.09
CA ARG A 78 3.57 -2.23 -14.10
C ARG A 78 4.95 -2.62 -14.62
N ILE A 79 5.80 -3.17 -13.75
CA ILE A 79 7.10 -3.72 -14.16
C ILE A 79 6.93 -5.04 -14.89
N LYS A 80 6.01 -5.91 -14.45
CA LYS A 80 5.69 -7.18 -15.10
C LYS A 80 5.27 -6.99 -16.56
N VAL A 81 4.26 -6.15 -16.81
CA VAL A 81 3.69 -5.96 -18.16
C VAL A 81 4.59 -5.18 -19.11
N SER A 82 5.52 -4.38 -18.58
CA SER A 82 6.46 -3.59 -19.39
C SER A 82 7.82 -4.26 -19.58
N SER A 83 7.98 -5.53 -19.19
CA SER A 83 9.23 -6.28 -19.31
C SER A 83 9.09 -7.47 -20.27
N LEU A 84 10.20 -7.85 -20.89
CA LEU A 84 10.27 -8.90 -21.91
C LEU A 84 10.64 -10.27 -21.34
N SER A 85 11.14 -10.33 -20.11
CA SER A 85 11.53 -11.57 -19.43
C SER A 85 11.49 -11.45 -17.91
N ASP A 86 11.49 -12.59 -17.23
CA ASP A 86 11.54 -12.68 -15.77
C ASP A 86 12.81 -12.03 -15.19
N ALA A 87 13.98 -12.35 -15.75
CA ALA A 87 15.24 -11.75 -15.33
C ALA A 87 15.20 -10.20 -15.44
N GLN A 88 14.64 -9.68 -16.53
CA GLN A 88 14.54 -8.23 -16.73
C GLN A 88 13.59 -7.58 -15.72
N ARG A 89 12.41 -8.16 -15.48
CA ARG A 89 11.43 -7.57 -14.54
C ARG A 89 11.95 -7.62 -13.10
N TRP A 90 12.63 -8.70 -12.71
CA TRP A 90 13.23 -8.81 -11.38
C TRP A 90 14.35 -7.80 -11.16
N GLN A 91 15.27 -7.69 -12.13
CA GLN A 91 16.33 -6.69 -12.09
C GLN A 91 15.77 -5.27 -11.99
N ARG A 92 14.71 -4.96 -12.74
CA ARG A 92 14.07 -3.64 -12.70
C ARG A 92 13.41 -3.36 -11.35
N ALA A 93 12.67 -4.31 -10.79
CA ALA A 93 11.99 -4.14 -9.50
C ALA A 93 12.98 -4.03 -8.32
N ASP A 94 14.16 -4.63 -8.41
CA ASP A 94 15.25 -4.49 -7.44
C ASP A 94 16.06 -3.19 -7.60
N ALA A 95 15.85 -2.42 -8.67
CA ALA A 95 16.71 -1.28 -9.00
C ALA A 95 16.43 -0.01 -8.17
N SER A 96 15.18 0.18 -7.72
CA SER A 96 14.78 1.34 -6.92
C SER A 96 13.53 1.03 -6.10
N ARG A 97 13.39 1.68 -4.94
CA ARG A 97 12.16 1.69 -4.15
C ARG A 97 10.99 2.36 -4.89
N ASP A 98 11.26 3.23 -5.86
CA ASP A 98 10.24 3.98 -6.60
C ASP A 98 9.36 3.10 -7.51
N VAL A 99 9.87 1.92 -7.89
CA VAL A 99 9.17 0.97 -8.76
C VAL A 99 8.51 -0.18 -7.98
N GLN A 100 8.62 -0.18 -6.66
CA GLN A 100 8.03 -1.18 -5.76
C GLN A 100 6.63 -0.70 -5.32
N ASP A 101 5.71 -0.55 -6.27
CA ASP A 101 4.45 0.20 -6.11
C ASP A 101 3.23 -0.66 -5.72
N GLU A 102 3.41 -1.77 -5.00
CA GLU A 102 2.31 -2.70 -4.61
C GLU A 102 2.22 -2.92 -3.10
N TYR A 103 2.36 -1.83 -2.32
CA TYR A 103 2.27 -1.87 -0.84
C TYR A 103 3.20 -2.89 -0.18
N CYS A 104 4.28 -3.25 -0.86
CA CYS A 104 5.36 -4.10 -0.39
C CYS A 104 6.64 -3.55 -0.97
N GLU A 105 7.55 -3.18 -0.10
CA GLU A 105 8.84 -2.66 -0.49
C GLU A 105 9.95 -3.43 0.23
N TRP A 106 11.11 -3.57 -0.43
CA TRP A 106 12.16 -4.45 0.04
C TRP A 106 13.58 -3.96 -0.22
N SER A 107 14.49 -4.54 0.55
CA SER A 107 15.92 -4.29 0.50
C SER A 107 16.70 -5.60 0.63
N ILE A 108 17.81 -5.73 -0.08
CA ILE A 108 18.57 -6.96 -0.25
C ILE A 108 19.97 -6.79 0.32
N THR A 109 20.38 -7.72 1.15
CA THR A 109 21.78 -7.87 1.57
C THR A 109 22.42 -9.01 0.77
N ARG A 110 23.62 -8.76 0.25
CA ARG A 110 24.43 -9.76 -0.46
C ARG A 110 25.74 -9.97 0.27
N ASP A 111 26.23 -11.20 0.20
CA ASP A 111 27.59 -11.50 0.57
C ASP A 111 28.56 -10.82 -0.43
N PRO A 112 29.52 -10.00 0.03
CA PRO A 112 30.37 -9.21 -0.86
C PRO A 112 31.36 -10.07 -1.67
N THR A 113 31.64 -11.31 -1.24
CA THR A 113 32.60 -12.20 -1.92
C THR A 113 31.91 -13.03 -3.02
N SER A 114 30.78 -13.64 -2.73
CA SER A 114 30.05 -14.52 -3.64
C SER A 114 28.98 -13.80 -4.46
N GLY A 115 28.51 -12.63 -4.01
CA GLY A 115 27.38 -11.91 -4.60
C GLY A 115 26.00 -12.55 -4.33
N LYS A 116 25.95 -13.67 -3.61
CA LYS A 116 24.70 -14.35 -3.25
C LYS A 116 23.91 -13.52 -2.25
N ILE A 117 22.58 -13.59 -2.36
CA ILE A 117 21.69 -12.95 -1.38
C ILE A 117 21.81 -13.70 -0.05
N THR A 118 22.04 -12.97 1.04
CA THR A 118 22.05 -13.52 2.41
C THR A 118 20.76 -13.21 3.15
N LYS A 119 20.16 -12.04 2.86
CA LYS A 119 18.95 -11.56 3.54
C LYS A 119 18.12 -10.70 2.59
N VAL A 120 16.79 -10.80 2.69
CA VAL A 120 15.86 -9.84 2.10
C VAL A 120 14.92 -9.33 3.19
N MET A 121 14.78 -8.01 3.30
CA MET A 121 13.88 -7.36 4.25
C MET A 121 12.68 -6.82 3.48
N PHE A 122 11.46 -7.11 3.96
CA PHE A 122 10.20 -6.67 3.37
C PHE A 122 9.42 -5.84 4.39
N THR A 123 8.82 -4.72 3.94
CA THR A 123 7.96 -3.87 4.76
C THR A 123 6.70 -3.48 4.00
N CYS A 124 5.58 -3.41 4.73
CA CYS A 124 4.35 -2.74 4.29
C CYS A 124 3.90 -1.68 5.31
N GLU A 125 4.82 -1.21 6.17
CA GLU A 125 4.53 -0.15 7.14
C GLU A 125 4.33 1.20 6.44
N GLY A 126 3.15 1.80 6.59
CA GLY A 126 2.79 3.07 5.97
C GLY A 126 3.60 4.26 6.49
N PRO A 127 3.96 5.24 5.64
CA PRO A 127 4.77 6.39 6.04
C PRO A 127 4.08 7.28 7.10
N GLU A 128 2.75 7.31 7.16
CA GLU A 128 1.99 8.14 8.09
C GLU A 128 2.22 7.74 9.55
N TYR A 129 2.31 6.44 9.83
CA TYR A 129 2.64 5.94 11.18
C TYR A 129 4.03 6.41 11.61
N TRP A 130 5.02 6.32 10.72
CA TRP A 130 6.39 6.75 10.99
C TRP A 130 6.51 8.27 11.13
N ASN A 131 5.81 9.03 10.30
CA ASN A 131 5.77 10.49 10.42
C ASN A 131 5.15 10.94 11.75
N LEU A 132 4.10 10.25 12.22
CA LEU A 132 3.48 10.52 13.51
C LEU A 132 4.39 10.13 14.67
N LEU A 133 4.96 8.92 14.63
CA LEU A 133 5.90 8.46 15.65
C LEU A 133 7.11 9.38 15.74
N ALA A 134 7.63 9.88 14.61
CA ALA A 134 8.76 10.80 14.61
C ALA A 134 8.43 12.19 15.18
N GLN A 135 7.15 12.59 15.18
CA GLN A 135 6.72 13.83 15.83
C GLN A 135 6.55 13.65 17.34
N SER A 136 6.05 12.49 17.79
CA SER A 136 5.81 12.22 19.21
C SER A 136 7.05 11.72 19.96
N ASP A 137 7.83 10.83 19.35
CA ASP A 137 8.98 10.17 19.95
C ASP A 137 10.12 9.90 18.94
N PRO A 138 10.96 10.93 18.64
CA PRO A 138 12.13 10.78 17.77
C PRO A 138 13.13 9.72 18.26
N ALA A 139 13.22 9.50 19.57
CA ALA A 139 14.14 8.53 20.16
C ALA A 139 13.68 7.09 19.88
N LYS A 140 12.37 6.84 19.94
CA LYS A 140 11.78 5.56 19.50
C LYS A 140 12.05 5.28 18.03
N VAL A 141 11.91 6.28 17.15
CA VAL A 141 12.25 6.11 15.72
C VAL A 141 13.70 5.66 15.55
N LEU A 142 14.64 6.35 16.19
CA LEU A 142 16.06 5.95 16.15
C LEU A 142 16.26 4.52 16.67
N GLN A 143 15.67 4.18 17.81
CA GLN A 143 15.75 2.84 18.40
C GLN A 143 15.25 1.77 17.42
N LEU A 144 14.12 2.00 16.76
CA LEU A 144 13.55 1.05 15.82
C LEU A 144 14.44 0.88 14.57
N TYR A 145 15.04 1.97 14.07
CA TYR A 145 15.99 1.88 12.95
C TYR A 145 17.23 1.09 13.34
N GLN A 146 17.75 1.31 14.55
CA GLN A 146 18.89 0.56 15.07
C GLN A 146 18.57 -0.93 15.25
N THR A 147 17.35 -1.23 15.71
CA THR A 147 16.89 -2.60 15.96
C THR A 147 16.71 -3.37 14.67
N HIS A 148 16.06 -2.75 13.68
CA HIS A 148 15.57 -3.50 12.54
C HIS A 148 16.30 -3.22 11.22
N ILE A 149 17.11 -2.16 11.12
CA ILE A 149 17.86 -1.86 9.91
C ILE A 149 19.36 -2.04 10.15
N SER A 150 19.94 -1.24 11.03
CA SER A 150 21.35 -1.34 11.39
C SER A 150 21.66 -0.62 12.70
N PRO A 151 22.44 -1.22 13.63
CA PRO A 151 22.88 -0.54 14.84
C PRO A 151 23.72 0.73 14.56
N ASP A 152 24.25 0.88 13.35
CA ASP A 152 25.05 2.05 12.93
C ASP A 152 24.20 3.29 12.59
N VAL A 153 22.87 3.18 12.60
CA VAL A 153 21.98 4.32 12.35
C VAL A 153 22.17 5.37 13.43
N LYS A 154 22.35 6.62 13.01
CA LYS A 154 22.49 7.79 13.88
C LYS A 154 21.28 8.70 13.74
N HIS A 155 20.98 9.46 14.79
CA HIS A 155 19.90 10.45 14.78
C HIS A 155 19.99 11.41 13.58
N GLY A 156 21.20 11.93 13.29
CA GLY A 156 21.42 12.84 12.16
C GLY A 156 21.24 12.22 10.77
N ASP A 157 21.11 10.89 10.68
CA ASP A 157 20.76 10.24 9.42
C ASP A 157 19.26 10.31 9.15
N LEU A 158 18.44 10.34 10.21
CA LEU A 158 16.98 10.24 10.14
C LEU A 158 16.30 11.61 10.25
N PHE A 159 16.94 12.57 10.90
CA PHE A 159 16.38 13.90 11.17
C PHE A 159 17.30 14.99 10.61
N GLY A 160 16.72 15.91 9.85
CA GLY A 160 17.42 17.06 9.30
C GLY A 160 17.85 18.06 10.39
N ALA A 161 18.57 19.11 9.99
CA ALA A 161 19.08 20.13 10.91
C ALA A 161 17.99 20.84 11.74
N THR A 162 16.76 20.88 11.24
CA THR A 162 15.57 21.45 11.91
C THR A 162 14.88 20.48 12.87
N GLY A 163 15.38 19.24 13.02
CA GLY A 163 14.72 18.17 13.75
C GLY A 163 13.58 17.50 12.99
N THR A 164 13.35 17.86 11.72
CA THR A 164 12.32 17.24 10.88
C THR A 164 12.77 15.87 10.39
N TYR A 165 11.93 14.85 10.61
CA TYR A 165 12.14 13.50 10.10
C TYR A 165 12.24 13.49 8.58
N GLN A 166 13.14 12.67 8.06
CA GLN A 166 13.39 12.46 6.64
C GLN A 166 12.96 11.03 6.28
N PRO A 167 11.73 10.82 5.75
CA PRO A 167 11.21 9.49 5.42
C PRO A 167 12.09 8.73 4.42
N ARG A 168 12.62 9.47 3.43
CA ARG A 168 13.64 9.01 2.48
C ARG A 168 15.04 9.39 2.96
N ASN A 169 15.49 8.68 3.99
CA ASN A 169 16.87 8.75 4.47
C ASN A 169 17.71 7.60 3.89
N ARG A 170 19.04 7.67 4.10
CA ARG A 170 19.99 6.67 3.56
C ARG A 170 19.70 5.22 3.97
N TRP A 171 18.96 5.01 5.07
CA TRP A 171 18.61 3.69 5.60
C TRP A 171 17.24 3.19 5.12
N ASN A 172 16.51 3.98 4.33
CA ASN A 172 15.15 3.64 3.88
C ASN A 172 14.88 3.94 2.40
N ASP A 173 15.82 4.55 1.67
CA ASP A 173 15.62 4.96 0.27
C ASP A 173 16.21 3.96 -0.76
N SER A 174 17.11 3.06 -0.34
CA SER A 174 17.78 2.12 -1.25
C SER A 174 17.28 0.67 -1.13
N THR A 175 17.49 -0.11 -2.19
CA THR A 175 17.22 -1.55 -2.23
C THR A 175 18.36 -2.39 -1.63
N THR A 176 19.29 -1.76 -0.89
CA THR A 176 20.49 -2.41 -0.32
C THR A 176 20.86 -2.03 1.13
N HIS A 177 20.41 -0.89 1.65
CA HIS A 177 20.77 -0.42 3.00
C HIS A 177 19.67 -0.61 4.05
N GLY A 178 18.45 -0.97 3.63
CA GLY A 178 17.30 -1.15 4.51
C GLY A 178 15.96 -0.79 3.86
N ALA A 179 14.89 -1.38 4.39
CA ALA A 179 13.51 -1.03 4.09
C ALA A 179 12.72 -0.94 5.38
N MET A 180 12.73 0.24 6.01
CA MET A 180 12.04 0.49 7.26
C MET A 180 10.54 0.60 7.03
N HIS A 181 10.14 1.50 6.14
CA HIS A 181 8.75 1.74 5.83
C HIS A 181 8.60 2.07 4.36
N LEU A 182 7.36 2.09 3.89
CA LEU A 182 7.03 2.41 2.50
C LEU A 182 7.49 3.85 2.18
N VAL A 183 8.17 4.04 1.05
CA VAL A 183 8.62 5.35 0.57
C VAL A 183 8.11 5.66 -0.82
N GLN A 184 7.60 4.66 -1.54
CA GLN A 184 6.99 4.83 -2.84
C GLN A 184 5.74 5.72 -2.67
N VAL A 185 5.62 6.73 -3.53
CA VAL A 185 4.66 7.84 -3.36
C VAL A 185 3.19 7.42 -3.44
N ASN A 186 2.91 6.26 -4.04
CA ASN A 186 1.59 5.69 -4.18
C ASN A 186 1.26 4.62 -3.11
N ASN A 187 2.20 4.33 -2.21
CA ASN A 187 2.06 3.32 -1.17
C ASN A 187 1.72 3.98 0.18
N THR A 188 0.68 4.81 0.21
CA THR A 188 0.24 5.51 1.42
C THR A 188 -1.06 4.91 1.96
N LEU A 189 -1.28 5.01 3.28
CA LEU A 189 -2.51 4.53 3.90
C LEU A 189 -3.70 5.42 3.53
N GLY A 190 -3.48 6.74 3.43
CA GLY A 190 -4.53 7.67 3.01
C GLY A 190 -5.08 7.36 1.61
N ALA A 191 -4.21 6.95 0.69
CA ALA A 191 -4.63 6.55 -0.66
C ALA A 191 -5.50 5.30 -0.67
N GLU A 192 -5.17 4.34 0.18
CA GLU A 192 -5.94 3.12 0.29
C GLU A 192 -7.36 3.41 0.82
N ILE A 193 -7.45 4.22 1.87
CA ILE A 193 -8.74 4.66 2.43
C ILE A 193 -9.57 5.38 1.35
N GLU A 194 -8.94 6.28 0.59
CA GLU A 194 -9.58 7.01 -0.52
C GLU A 194 -10.09 6.05 -1.61
N LEU A 195 -9.27 5.08 -2.01
CA LEU A 195 -9.61 4.09 -3.03
C LEU A 195 -10.79 3.22 -2.59
N ALA A 196 -10.74 2.66 -1.38
CA ALA A 196 -11.80 1.84 -0.83
C ALA A 196 -13.12 2.64 -0.73
N ALA A 197 -13.07 3.89 -0.28
CA ALA A 197 -14.26 4.74 -0.24
C ALA A 197 -14.81 5.02 -1.65
N ALA A 198 -13.96 5.41 -2.61
CA ALA A 198 -14.33 5.66 -4.01
C ALA A 198 -14.97 4.43 -4.67
N ALA A 199 -14.46 3.25 -4.36
CA ALA A 199 -14.99 1.98 -4.86
C ALA A 199 -16.40 1.67 -4.35
N THR A 200 -16.90 2.33 -3.30
CA THR A 200 -18.28 2.14 -2.83
C THR A 200 -19.34 2.74 -3.76
N ILE A 201 -18.95 3.59 -4.73
CA ILE A 201 -19.89 4.13 -5.71
C ILE A 201 -20.25 3.06 -6.74
N VAL A 202 -21.50 2.59 -6.69
CA VAL A 202 -22.08 1.75 -7.75
C VAL A 202 -22.34 2.61 -8.98
N ARG A 203 -21.92 2.15 -10.17
CA ARG A 203 -22.11 2.87 -11.44
C ARG A 203 -23.00 2.09 -12.40
N VAL A 204 -24.01 2.75 -12.94
CA VAL A 204 -24.93 2.21 -13.96
C VAL A 204 -24.88 3.10 -15.19
N ILE A 205 -24.07 2.71 -16.18
CA ILE A 205 -23.85 3.49 -17.39
C ILE A 205 -24.75 2.95 -18.50
N ASN A 206 -25.60 3.82 -19.06
CA ASN A 206 -26.56 3.44 -20.12
C ASN A 206 -27.42 2.21 -19.74
N GLY A 207 -27.86 2.14 -18.48
CA GLY A 207 -28.66 1.04 -17.95
C GLY A 207 -27.89 -0.24 -17.64
N SER A 208 -26.57 -0.27 -17.82
CA SER A 208 -25.71 -1.41 -17.49
C SER A 208 -24.88 -1.13 -16.24
N GLU A 209 -24.99 -2.01 -15.25
CA GLU A 209 -24.16 -1.96 -14.04
C GLU A 209 -22.72 -2.34 -14.36
N LEU A 210 -21.76 -1.50 -13.98
CA LEU A 210 -20.33 -1.81 -14.13
C LEU A 210 -19.91 -2.77 -13.01
N THR A 211 -19.32 -3.90 -13.40
CA THR A 211 -19.02 -4.99 -12.45
C THR A 211 -17.61 -5.54 -12.55
N THR A 212 -16.89 -5.29 -13.66
CA THR A 212 -15.53 -5.78 -13.86
C THR A 212 -14.51 -4.80 -13.32
N GLU A 213 -13.38 -5.30 -12.79
CA GLU A 213 -12.31 -4.45 -12.26
C GLU A 213 -11.81 -3.41 -13.28
N PRO A 214 -11.58 -3.73 -14.58
CA PRO A 214 -11.16 -2.74 -15.57
C PRO A 214 -12.20 -1.64 -15.81
N ASP A 215 -13.48 -1.99 -15.92
CA ASP A 215 -14.54 -0.99 -16.13
C ASP A 215 -14.69 -0.07 -14.90
N LEU A 216 -14.59 -0.65 -13.70
CA LEU A 216 -14.71 0.07 -12.45
C LEU A 216 -13.56 1.07 -12.27
N VAL A 217 -12.31 0.65 -12.43
CA VAL A 217 -11.15 1.55 -12.28
C VAL A 217 -11.13 2.62 -13.37
N GLN A 218 -11.49 2.26 -14.61
CA GLN A 218 -11.55 3.22 -15.71
C GLN A 218 -12.66 4.25 -15.53
N CYS A 219 -13.85 3.85 -15.08
CA CYS A 219 -14.97 4.77 -14.93
C CYS A 219 -14.89 5.59 -13.63
N SER A 220 -14.36 5.00 -12.57
CA SER A 220 -14.29 5.63 -11.25
C SER A 220 -13.01 6.43 -11.02
N GLN A 221 -11.94 6.18 -11.79
CA GLN A 221 -10.67 6.93 -11.70
C GLN A 221 -10.05 6.94 -10.28
N TYR A 222 -10.35 5.94 -9.44
CA TYR A 222 -9.87 5.86 -8.05
C TYR A 222 -8.42 5.36 -7.92
N GLY A 223 -7.81 4.90 -9.01
CA GLY A 223 -6.50 4.27 -8.96
C GLY A 223 -5.89 4.00 -10.34
N GLU A 224 -4.77 3.29 -10.34
CA GLU A 224 -3.97 2.94 -11.52
C GLU A 224 -4.35 1.55 -12.05
N PRO A 225 -4.94 1.44 -13.26
CA PRO A 225 -5.40 0.18 -13.82
C PRO A 225 -4.33 -0.92 -13.94
N GLU A 226 -3.06 -0.51 -14.09
CA GLU A 226 -1.98 -1.46 -14.30
C GLU A 226 -1.26 -1.89 -13.01
N ARG A 227 -1.73 -1.48 -11.83
CA ARG A 227 -1.37 -2.07 -10.51
C ARG A 227 -2.19 -3.33 -10.23
N ASN A 228 -1.72 -4.21 -9.35
CA ASN A 228 -2.52 -5.33 -8.85
C ASN A 228 -3.54 -4.87 -7.81
N SER A 229 -3.13 -3.99 -6.89
CA SER A 229 -3.97 -3.53 -5.79
C SER A 229 -5.25 -2.84 -6.26
N ASP A 230 -5.12 -1.81 -7.10
CA ASP A 230 -6.19 -0.82 -7.30
C ASP A 230 -7.43 -1.42 -7.97
N PRO A 231 -7.32 -2.15 -9.09
CA PRO A 231 -8.48 -2.79 -9.70
C PRO A 231 -9.08 -3.85 -8.77
N HIS A 232 -8.26 -4.58 -8.02
CA HIS A 232 -8.71 -5.68 -7.18
C HIS A 232 -9.49 -5.21 -5.95
N ILE A 233 -8.96 -4.20 -5.25
CA ILE A 233 -9.66 -3.55 -4.13
C ILE A 233 -10.95 -2.92 -4.62
N GLY A 234 -10.89 -2.19 -5.73
CA GLY A 234 -12.06 -1.56 -6.30
C GLY A 234 -13.15 -2.58 -6.66
N GLY A 235 -12.78 -3.69 -7.29
CA GLY A 235 -13.71 -4.78 -7.61
C GLY A 235 -14.33 -5.43 -6.37
N ALA A 236 -13.51 -5.76 -5.38
CA ALA A 236 -13.96 -6.44 -4.17
C ALA A 236 -14.87 -5.56 -3.30
N VAL A 237 -14.50 -4.29 -3.09
CA VAL A 237 -15.31 -3.31 -2.34
C VAL A 237 -16.59 -3.00 -3.10
N ASN A 238 -16.52 -2.77 -4.42
CA ASN A 238 -17.72 -2.48 -5.21
C ASN A 238 -18.69 -3.67 -5.23
N ALA A 239 -18.19 -4.92 -5.20
CA ALA A 239 -19.03 -6.10 -5.09
C ALA A 239 -19.86 -6.14 -3.80
N LEU A 240 -19.35 -5.59 -2.70
CA LEU A 240 -20.11 -5.39 -1.46
C LEU A 240 -21.10 -4.23 -1.62
N ALA A 241 -20.70 -3.15 -2.28
CA ALA A 241 -21.54 -1.96 -2.46
C ALA A 241 -22.79 -2.26 -3.29
N ARG A 242 -22.65 -3.08 -4.34
CA ARG A 242 -23.76 -3.55 -5.18
C ARG A 242 -24.79 -4.40 -4.43
N GLN A 243 -24.41 -4.98 -3.29
CA GLN A 243 -25.34 -5.66 -2.38
C GLN A 243 -26.09 -4.69 -1.45
N LYS A 244 -25.98 -3.38 -1.70
CA LYS A 244 -26.55 -2.30 -0.88
C LYS A 244 -26.10 -2.38 0.58
N ALA A 245 -24.84 -2.75 0.79
CA ALA A 245 -24.21 -2.75 2.11
C ALA A 245 -23.60 -1.38 2.42
N ASP A 246 -23.45 -1.10 3.71
CA ASP A 246 -22.56 -0.06 4.22
C ASP A 246 -21.19 -0.69 4.52
N ILE A 247 -20.12 -0.01 4.11
CA ILE A 247 -18.76 -0.56 4.01
C ILE A 247 -17.78 0.31 4.80
N SER A 248 -16.83 -0.32 5.46
CA SER A 248 -15.67 0.33 6.09
C SER A 248 -14.42 -0.54 5.90
N LEU A 249 -13.29 -0.11 6.44
CA LEU A 249 -12.07 -0.91 6.57
C LEU A 249 -11.95 -1.43 8.00
N ALA A 250 -11.50 -2.68 8.16
CA ALA A 250 -11.36 -3.29 9.48
C ALA A 250 -10.30 -2.56 10.33
N ASP A 251 -10.53 -2.49 11.64
CA ASP A 251 -9.52 -2.06 12.61
C ASP A 251 -8.57 -3.23 12.96
N PRO A 252 -7.23 -3.04 12.94
CA PRO A 252 -6.51 -1.83 12.56
C PRO A 252 -6.51 -1.59 11.04
N VAL A 253 -6.79 -0.35 10.62
CA VAL A 253 -6.78 0.03 9.20
C VAL A 253 -5.34 -0.02 8.69
N GLY A 254 -5.08 -0.84 7.67
CA GLY A 254 -3.72 -1.05 7.16
C GLY A 254 -3.63 -2.07 6.02
N LEU A 255 -2.41 -2.18 5.50
CA LEU A 255 -2.00 -3.17 4.51
C LEU A 255 -1.09 -4.16 5.21
N TYR A 256 -1.35 -5.45 5.02
CA TYR A 256 -0.67 -6.51 5.77
C TYR A 256 -0.14 -7.59 4.84
N PHE A 257 1.00 -8.17 5.18
CA PHE A 257 1.42 -9.40 4.53
C PHE A 257 0.37 -10.50 4.77
N ASP A 258 -0.10 -11.11 3.70
CA ASP A 258 -1.08 -12.19 3.79
C ASP A 258 -0.38 -13.55 3.83
N ASP A 259 0.44 -13.84 2.81
CA ASP A 259 1.19 -15.09 2.76
C ASP A 259 2.48 -15.00 1.93
N LEU A 260 3.35 -16.00 2.12
CA LEU A 260 4.43 -16.37 1.22
C LEU A 260 4.17 -17.79 0.72
N LYS A 261 3.93 -17.92 -0.57
CA LYS A 261 3.75 -19.22 -1.23
C LYS A 261 5.10 -19.79 -1.66
N THR A 262 5.46 -20.95 -1.13
CA THR A 262 6.76 -21.57 -1.41
C THR A 262 6.67 -22.83 -2.27
N ASP A 263 5.56 -23.00 -3.00
CA ASP A 263 5.41 -24.10 -3.96
C ASP A 263 6.51 -24.03 -5.02
N GLY A 264 7.20 -25.16 -5.24
CA GLY A 264 8.32 -25.24 -6.17
C GLY A 264 9.64 -24.68 -5.64
N TRP A 265 9.70 -24.29 -4.36
CA TRP A 265 10.93 -23.85 -3.72
C TRP A 265 11.69 -25.04 -3.13
N VAL A 266 13.02 -25.05 -3.27
CA VAL A 266 13.87 -26.14 -2.77
C VAL A 266 15.06 -25.55 -2.03
N THR A 267 15.25 -25.95 -0.76
CA THR A 267 16.44 -25.61 0.02
C THR A 267 17.48 -26.72 -0.11
N PRO A 268 18.79 -26.41 -0.03
CA PRO A 268 19.86 -27.42 -0.15
C PRO A 268 19.79 -28.55 0.88
N ASP A 269 19.29 -28.29 2.08
CA ASP A 269 19.18 -29.25 3.18
C ASP A 269 17.81 -29.95 3.28
N GLY A 270 16.87 -29.64 2.37
CA GLY A 270 15.50 -30.16 2.39
C GLY A 270 14.58 -29.59 3.48
N SER A 271 15.00 -28.56 4.21
CA SER A 271 14.14 -27.82 5.14
C SER A 271 12.99 -27.09 4.43
N ASP A 272 11.94 -26.74 5.18
CA ASP A 272 10.85 -25.91 4.67
C ASP A 272 11.36 -24.48 4.37
N PRO A 273 11.37 -24.02 3.11
CA PRO A 273 11.78 -22.67 2.75
C PRO A 273 10.94 -21.59 3.44
N LYS A 274 9.65 -21.83 3.71
CA LYS A 274 8.79 -20.85 4.36
C LYS A 274 9.26 -20.54 5.79
N GLY A 275 9.94 -21.50 6.43
CA GLY A 275 10.52 -21.34 7.76
C GLY A 275 11.60 -20.25 7.86
N TYR A 276 12.12 -19.75 6.74
CA TYR A 276 13.09 -18.65 6.71
C TYR A 276 12.44 -17.26 6.60
N TRP A 277 11.12 -17.19 6.41
CA TRP A 277 10.37 -15.94 6.38
C TRP A 277 9.86 -15.57 7.78
N THR A 278 10.62 -14.77 8.50
CA THR A 278 10.37 -14.46 9.91
C THR A 278 9.71 -13.09 10.07
N ARG A 279 8.52 -13.06 10.71
CA ARG A 279 7.84 -11.82 11.08
C ARG A 279 8.68 -11.06 12.10
N GLN A 280 8.93 -9.78 11.84
CA GLN A 280 9.69 -8.89 12.72
C GLN A 280 8.79 -7.89 13.44
N ARG A 281 7.71 -7.44 12.80
CA ARG A 281 6.77 -6.44 13.34
C ARG A 281 5.33 -6.73 12.91
N GLY A 282 4.40 -6.22 13.71
CA GLY A 282 2.98 -6.52 13.62
C GLY A 282 2.61 -7.83 14.33
N ASP A 283 1.33 -7.96 14.66
CA ASP A 283 0.79 -9.19 15.24
C ASP A 283 0.68 -10.33 14.20
N ALA A 284 0.13 -11.48 14.63
CA ALA A 284 0.03 -12.68 13.77
C ALA A 284 -0.96 -12.55 12.61
N VAL A 285 -1.95 -11.67 12.72
CA VAL A 285 -3.03 -11.45 11.72
C VAL A 285 -2.75 -10.21 10.87
N HIS A 286 -2.00 -9.25 11.43
CA HIS A 286 -1.66 -7.96 10.83
C HIS A 286 -0.13 -7.76 10.75
N PRO A 287 0.62 -8.68 10.11
CA PRO A 287 2.06 -8.53 10.01
C PRO A 287 2.45 -7.40 9.05
N VAL A 288 3.41 -6.56 9.46
CA VAL A 288 3.83 -5.38 8.67
C VAL A 288 5.31 -5.41 8.26
N ARG A 289 6.08 -6.36 8.78
CA ARG A 289 7.49 -6.54 8.41
C ARG A 289 7.92 -7.99 8.49
N PHE A 290 8.69 -8.41 7.49
CA PHE A 290 9.35 -9.71 7.47
C PHE A 290 10.82 -9.60 7.07
N VAL A 291 11.59 -10.58 7.51
CA VAL A 291 12.94 -10.85 7.01
C VAL A 291 12.96 -12.27 6.47
N TYR A 292 13.50 -12.44 5.27
CA TYR A 292 13.82 -13.73 4.68
C TYR A 292 15.33 -13.98 4.77
N GLU A 293 15.74 -14.85 5.69
CA GLU A 293 17.16 -15.09 6.03
C GLU A 293 17.37 -16.53 6.48
N VAL A 294 18.45 -17.14 6.02
CA VAL A 294 18.84 -18.50 6.42
C VAL A 294 19.82 -18.40 7.59
N PRO A 295 19.57 -19.07 8.74
CA PRO A 295 20.52 -19.09 9.85
C PRO A 295 21.88 -19.64 9.43
N GLN A 296 22.95 -19.01 9.90
CA GLN A 296 24.33 -19.40 9.54
C GLN A 296 24.62 -20.89 9.81
N SER A 297 23.99 -21.49 10.83
CA SER A 297 24.14 -22.91 11.18
C SER A 297 23.69 -23.88 10.10
N LYS A 298 22.93 -23.43 9.09
CA LYS A 298 22.48 -24.24 7.95
C LYS A 298 23.53 -24.44 6.88
N GLY A 299 24.58 -23.61 6.83
CA GLY A 299 25.68 -23.74 5.87
C GLY A 299 25.34 -23.37 4.41
N PHE A 300 24.19 -22.72 4.18
CA PHE A 300 23.80 -22.15 2.88
C PHE A 300 23.11 -20.79 3.10
N THR A 301 22.91 -20.01 2.03
CA THR A 301 22.28 -18.68 2.07
C THR A 301 20.97 -18.65 1.29
N VAL A 302 20.22 -17.55 1.37
CA VAL A 302 19.01 -17.33 0.55
C VAL A 302 19.28 -17.57 -0.94
N GLY A 303 20.44 -17.14 -1.45
CA GLY A 303 20.82 -17.32 -2.85
C GLY A 303 21.11 -18.76 -3.27
N ASP A 304 21.19 -19.71 -2.34
CA ASP A 304 21.30 -21.15 -2.63
C ASP A 304 19.94 -21.85 -2.73
N ILE A 305 18.86 -21.19 -2.28
CA ILE A 305 17.49 -21.68 -2.44
C ILE A 305 17.11 -21.51 -3.91
N THR A 306 16.42 -22.51 -4.47
CA THR A 306 15.90 -22.43 -5.83
C THR A 306 14.39 -22.30 -5.84
N ILE A 307 13.86 -21.58 -6.83
CA ILE A 307 12.45 -21.48 -7.17
C ILE A 307 12.29 -22.08 -8.56
N ASN A 308 11.54 -23.17 -8.70
CA ASN A 308 11.37 -23.91 -9.96
C ASN A 308 12.72 -24.26 -10.62
N GLY A 309 13.70 -24.66 -9.80
CA GLY A 309 15.06 -25.05 -10.24
C GLY A 309 16.02 -23.89 -10.54
N SER A 310 15.57 -22.63 -10.44
CA SER A 310 16.43 -21.45 -10.62
C SER A 310 16.82 -20.84 -9.28
N PRO A 311 18.11 -20.57 -9.00
CA PRO A 311 18.53 -19.92 -7.76
C PRO A 311 17.89 -18.54 -7.54
N ILE A 312 17.68 -18.17 -6.27
CA ILE A 312 17.26 -16.83 -5.90
C ILE A 312 18.42 -15.86 -6.13
N GLN A 313 18.28 -15.01 -7.13
CA GLN A 313 19.24 -13.97 -7.51
C GLN A 313 18.72 -12.55 -7.23
N TYR A 314 17.42 -12.38 -6.99
CA TYR A 314 16.73 -11.09 -6.82
C TYR A 314 15.76 -11.15 -5.64
N GLY A 315 15.56 -10.03 -4.95
CA GLY A 315 14.50 -9.92 -3.92
C GLY A 315 13.12 -9.95 -4.55
N ALA A 316 12.99 -9.38 -5.75
CA ALA A 316 11.77 -9.41 -6.53
C ALA A 316 11.31 -10.82 -6.94
N GLN A 317 12.22 -11.81 -7.01
CA GLN A 317 11.83 -13.22 -7.22
C GLN A 317 11.02 -13.77 -6.05
N ILE A 318 11.31 -13.33 -4.83
CA ILE A 318 10.54 -13.68 -3.64
C ILE A 318 9.21 -12.91 -3.64
N ALA A 319 9.23 -11.62 -4.01
CA ALA A 319 8.04 -10.76 -4.04
C ALA A 319 6.93 -11.27 -5.00
N ASP A 320 7.26 -12.04 -6.04
CA ASP A 320 6.27 -12.72 -6.89
C ASP A 320 5.34 -13.66 -6.12
N TYR A 321 5.80 -14.18 -5.00
CA TYR A 321 5.13 -15.19 -4.20
C TYR A 321 4.59 -14.65 -2.87
N ILE A 322 4.84 -13.36 -2.61
CA ILE A 322 4.26 -12.67 -1.46
C ILE A 322 2.89 -12.10 -1.87
N SER A 323 1.89 -12.32 -1.03
CA SER A 323 0.63 -11.58 -1.10
C SER A 323 0.56 -10.50 -0.01
N ILE A 324 -0.03 -9.36 -0.37
CA ILE A 324 -0.47 -8.30 0.54
C ILE A 324 -2.00 -8.32 0.57
N LYS A 325 -2.58 -7.91 1.69
CA LYS A 325 -4.01 -7.76 1.85
C LYS A 325 -4.43 -6.49 2.56
N LEU A 326 -5.70 -6.19 2.38
CA LEU A 326 -6.51 -5.41 3.32
C LEU A 326 -7.78 -6.18 3.66
N THR A 327 -8.53 -5.67 4.64
CA THR A 327 -9.82 -6.26 5.03
C THR A 327 -10.91 -5.19 5.02
N ALA A 328 -11.90 -5.37 4.14
CA ALA A 328 -13.13 -4.59 4.16
C ALA A 328 -14.12 -5.19 5.16
N VAL A 329 -14.94 -4.34 5.78
CA VAL A 329 -16.06 -4.73 6.64
C VAL A 329 -17.34 -4.24 5.98
N ALA A 330 -18.27 -5.13 5.65
CA ALA A 330 -19.57 -4.77 5.10
C ALA A 330 -20.69 -5.22 6.03
N CYS A 331 -21.71 -4.39 6.23
CA CYS A 331 -22.88 -4.69 7.04
C CYS A 331 -24.13 -4.00 6.47
N ARG A 332 -25.29 -4.22 7.08
CA ARG A 332 -26.57 -3.65 6.61
C ARG A 332 -26.91 -4.04 5.18
N PHE A 333 -26.67 -5.30 4.83
CA PHE A 333 -26.92 -5.79 3.48
C PHE A 333 -28.38 -5.56 3.06
N GLY A 334 -28.57 -5.05 1.84
CA GLY A 334 -29.90 -4.71 1.31
C GLY A 334 -30.52 -3.41 1.83
N GLN A 335 -29.86 -2.69 2.75
CA GLN A 335 -30.45 -1.53 3.44
C GLN A 335 -29.99 -0.18 2.88
N SER A 336 -28.82 -0.12 2.24
CA SER A 336 -28.32 1.15 1.70
C SER A 336 -29.23 1.70 0.61
N GLY A 337 -29.66 2.95 0.78
CA GLY A 337 -30.52 3.69 -0.14
C GLY A 337 -29.76 4.54 -1.16
N THR A 338 -28.43 4.49 -1.17
CA THR A 338 -27.59 5.29 -2.06
C THR A 338 -27.88 4.94 -3.51
N PRO A 339 -28.33 5.89 -4.34
CA PRO A 339 -28.59 5.61 -5.75
C PRO A 339 -27.27 5.43 -6.51
N PRO A 340 -27.22 4.51 -7.51
CA PRO A 340 -26.06 4.40 -8.38
C PRO A 340 -25.78 5.69 -9.15
N GLN A 341 -24.51 5.98 -9.42
CA GLN A 341 -24.11 7.04 -10.34
C GLN A 341 -24.33 6.61 -11.79
N THR A 342 -24.95 7.46 -12.59
CA THR A 342 -25.27 7.14 -14.00
C THR A 342 -24.20 7.63 -15.00
N ALA A 343 -23.08 8.12 -14.49
CA ALA A 343 -21.95 8.62 -15.25
C ALA A 343 -20.63 8.22 -14.61
N CYS A 344 -19.55 8.20 -15.40
CA CYS A 344 -18.18 8.09 -14.88
C CYS A 344 -17.73 9.39 -14.22
N VAL A 345 -16.63 9.32 -13.47
CA VAL A 345 -15.98 10.52 -12.92
C VAL A 345 -15.65 11.49 -14.05
N GLN A 346 -15.92 12.78 -13.83
CA GLN A 346 -15.56 13.83 -14.76
C GLN A 346 -14.82 14.95 -14.05
N PHE A 347 -13.68 15.31 -14.62
CA PHE A 347 -12.93 16.50 -14.23
C PHE A 347 -13.41 17.70 -15.06
N PRO A 348 -13.33 18.93 -14.54
CA PRO A 348 -13.66 20.13 -15.29
C PRO A 348 -12.66 20.23 -16.45
N ALA A 349 -13.11 20.76 -17.59
CA ALA A 349 -12.18 20.99 -18.69
C ALA A 349 -11.02 21.87 -18.21
N ALA A 350 -9.78 21.50 -18.57
CA ALA A 350 -8.63 22.36 -18.30
C ALA A 350 -8.88 23.74 -18.92
N PRO A 351 -8.52 24.84 -18.23
CA PRO A 351 -8.73 26.18 -18.76
C PRO A 351 -8.08 26.30 -20.14
N THR A 352 -8.84 26.77 -21.12
CA THR A 352 -8.38 26.94 -22.50
C THR A 352 -7.39 28.09 -22.68
N ASP A 353 -7.13 28.86 -21.61
CA ASP A 353 -6.29 30.05 -21.62
C ASP A 353 -4.91 29.78 -21.00
N ALA A 354 -3.85 30.04 -21.77
CA ALA A 354 -2.46 29.68 -21.42
C ALA A 354 -1.96 30.38 -20.13
N THR A 355 -2.54 31.52 -19.77
CA THR A 355 -2.24 32.28 -18.54
C THR A 355 -2.85 31.68 -17.28
N GLU A 356 -3.96 30.93 -17.38
CA GLU A 356 -4.52 30.18 -16.25
C GLU A 356 -3.86 28.81 -16.07
N ALA A 357 -3.45 28.17 -17.16
CA ALA A 357 -2.70 26.92 -17.12
C ALA A 357 -1.41 27.03 -16.27
N ALA A 358 -0.69 28.16 -16.37
CA ALA A 358 0.52 28.42 -15.58
C ALA A 358 0.26 28.59 -14.07
N LYS A 359 -0.93 29.07 -13.69
CA LYS A 359 -1.34 29.18 -12.27
C LYS A 359 -1.79 27.84 -11.69
N HIS A 360 -2.43 26.99 -12.51
CA HIS A 360 -2.87 25.65 -12.09
C HIS A 360 -1.70 24.70 -11.80
N ILE A 361 -0.59 24.78 -12.55
CA ILE A 361 0.60 23.93 -12.34
C ILE A 361 1.25 24.18 -10.97
N SER A 362 1.21 25.41 -10.44
CA SER A 362 1.74 25.74 -9.11
C SER A 362 0.84 25.31 -7.95
N ALA A 363 -0.47 25.10 -8.19
CA ALA A 363 -1.43 24.76 -7.15
C ALA A 363 -1.66 23.24 -7.00
N LEU A 364 -1.46 22.47 -8.08
CA LEU A 364 -1.62 21.01 -8.10
C LEU A 364 -0.43 20.25 -7.47
N SER A 365 0.69 20.91 -7.19
CA SER A 365 1.87 20.30 -6.54
C SER A 365 1.73 20.13 -5.02
N LEU A 366 0.63 20.60 -4.42
CA LEU A 366 0.42 20.65 -2.97
C LEU A 366 -0.69 19.73 -2.44
N GLN A 367 -1.40 18.99 -3.30
CA GLN A 367 -2.44 18.04 -2.90
C GLN A 367 -2.11 16.66 -3.46
N GLY A 368 -1.73 15.75 -2.56
CA GLY A 368 -1.46 14.36 -2.87
C GLY A 368 -2.66 13.69 -3.52
N TYR A 369 -2.36 12.79 -4.46
CA TYR A 369 -3.28 12.04 -5.32
C TYR A 369 -4.07 12.86 -6.35
N HIS A 370 -3.36 13.22 -7.41
CA HIS A 370 -3.94 13.08 -8.74
C HIS A 370 -2.95 12.32 -9.61
N ALA A 371 -3.46 11.30 -10.32
CA ALA A 371 -2.71 10.54 -11.31
C ALA A 371 -1.83 11.50 -12.13
N ALA A 372 -0.52 11.27 -12.10
CA ALA A 372 0.41 12.05 -12.90
C ALA A 372 -0.05 11.99 -14.37
N PRO A 373 -0.17 13.12 -15.09
CA PRO A 373 -0.48 13.07 -16.50
C PRO A 373 0.60 12.26 -17.23
N HIS A 374 0.16 11.31 -18.07
CA HIS A 374 1.01 10.45 -18.88
C HIS A 374 2.11 11.27 -19.60
N PRO A 375 3.38 10.81 -19.61
CA PRO A 375 4.39 11.45 -20.44
C PRO A 375 4.04 11.23 -21.92
N ILE A 376 3.66 12.31 -22.60
CA ILE A 376 3.51 12.34 -24.05
C ILE A 376 4.88 12.04 -24.66
N SER A 377 5.00 10.88 -25.30
CA SER A 377 6.12 10.50 -26.16
C SER A 377 6.31 11.57 -27.25
N ARG A 378 7.31 12.43 -27.10
CA ARG A 378 7.82 13.23 -28.20
C ARG A 378 8.80 12.39 -29.00
N THR A 379 8.27 11.78 -30.06
CA THR A 379 9.06 11.33 -31.21
C THR A 379 9.98 12.45 -31.68
N ARG A 380 11.30 12.28 -31.53
CA ARG A 380 12.27 13.04 -32.32
C ARG A 380 12.20 12.53 -33.77
N ARG A 381 11.73 13.38 -34.67
CA ARG A 381 12.02 13.25 -36.10
C ARG A 381 13.35 13.94 -36.38
N ARG A 382 14.22 13.16 -37.03
CA ARG A 382 15.50 13.48 -37.69
C ARG A 382 16.69 13.74 -36.78
#